data_AF-A0A356QZJ4-F1
#
_entry.id   AF-A0A356QZJ4-F1
#
_cell.length_a   1.000
_cell.length_b   1.000
_cell.length_c   1.000
_cell.angle_alpha   90.00
_cell.angle_beta   90.00
_cell.angle_gamma   90.00
#
_symmetry.space_group_name_H-M   'P 1'
#
loop_
_entity.id
_entity.type
_entity.pdbx_description
1 polymer ?
#
loop_
_entity_poly.entity_id
_entity_poly.type
_entity_poly.pdbx_seq_one_letter_code
_entity_poly.pdbx_strand_id
1 'polypeptide(L)' 'YEFLDRLVSVAFPRVRDFRGLSPRAFDGRGNYSVGFKEQIVFPEIDY' A
#
# COMPACT_ATOMS: atom_id res chain seq x y z
N TYR A 1 -13.87 -7.27 1.30
CA TYR A 1 -12.92 -6.57 0.41
C TYR A 1 -12.72 -5.09 0.77
N GLU A 2 -13.44 -4.53 1.74
CA GLU A 2 -13.35 -3.10 2.09
C GLU A 2 -11.96 -2.64 2.54
N PHE A 3 -11.20 -3.51 3.22
CA PHE A 3 -9.81 -3.20 3.59
C PHE A 3 -8.92 -3.01 2.36
N LEU A 4 -9.03 -3.90 1.37
CA LEU A 4 -8.24 -3.81 0.14
C LEU A 4 -8.63 -2.56 -0.67
N ASP A 5 -9.92 -2.26 -0.73
CA ASP A 5 -10.42 -1.05 -1.40
C ASP A 5 -9.89 0.22 -0.74
N ARG A 6 -9.94 0.31 0.60
CA ARG A 6 -9.35 1.42 1.36
C ARG A 6 -7.84 1.50 1.22
N LEU A 7 -7.14 0.36 1.18
CA LEU A 7 -5.69 0.30 0.93
C LEU A 7 -5.37 0.90 -0.44
N VAL A 8 -6.14 0.57 -1.47
CA VAL A 8 -5.91 1.04 -2.83
C VAL A 8 -6.30 2.51 -3.01
N SER A 9 -7.48 2.89 -2.52
CA SER A 9 -8.06 4.22 -2.73
C SER A 9 -7.55 5.29 -1.76
N VAL A 10 -7.11 4.91 -0.56
CA VAL A 10 -6.70 5.85 0.50
C VAL A 10 -5.22 5.71 0.84
N ALA A 11 -4.72 4.50 1.06
CA ALA A 11 -3.35 4.32 1.55
C ALA A 11 -2.29 4.61 0.47
N PHE A 12 -2.43 4.07 -0.76
CA PHE A 12 -1.46 4.31 -1.84
C PHE A 12 -1.27 5.78 -2.24
N PRO A 13 -2.31 6.63 -2.41
CA PRO A 13 -2.10 8.04 -2.72
C PRO A 13 -1.50 8.84 -1.56
N ARG A 14 -1.62 8.35 -0.32
CA ARG A 14 -1.03 8.99 0.87
C ARG A 14 0.41 8.57 1.15
N VAL A 15 0.89 7.50 0.53
CA VAL A 15 2.31 7.13 0.61
C VAL A 15 3.14 8.21 -0.05
N ARG A 16 4.01 8.84 0.74
CA ARG A 16 5.00 9.81 0.25
C ARG A 16 5.95 9.09 -0.72
N ASP A 17 6.18 9.69 -1.89
CA ASP A 17 6.96 9.10 -2.99
C ASP A 17 6.35 7.81 -3.61
N PHE A 18 5.03 7.67 -3.64
CA PHE A 18 4.40 6.57 -4.38
C PHE A 18 4.60 6.73 -5.89
N ARG A 19 5.52 5.96 -6.46
CA ARG A 19 5.80 5.91 -7.92
C ARG A 19 5.08 4.77 -8.64
N GLY A 20 4.07 4.18 -7.99
CA GLY A 20 3.37 2.99 -8.47
C GLY A 20 3.89 1.70 -7.85
N LEU A 21 3.08 0.65 -7.98
CA LEU A 21 3.42 -0.69 -7.53
C LEU A 21 4.50 -1.27 -8.43
N SER A 22 5.65 -1.64 -7.85
CA SER A 22 6.73 -2.27 -8.61
C SER A 22 6.28 -3.66 -9.08
N PRO A 23 6.28 -3.96 -10.40
CA PRO A 23 5.93 -5.28 -10.92
C PRO A 23 6.99 -6.34 -10.57
N ARG A 24 8.13 -5.95 -9.99
CA ARG A 24 9.16 -6.88 -9.49
C ARG A 24 8.88 -7.42 -8.09
N ALA A 25 7.91 -6.85 -7.37
CA ALA A 25 7.54 -7.30 -6.03
C ALA A 25 6.55 -8.48 -6.02
N PHE A 26 6.30 -9.07 -7.19
CA PHE A 26 5.60 -10.34 -7.33
C PHE A 26 6.60 -11.49 -7.18
N ASP A 27 6.28 -12.44 -6.30
CA ASP A 27 7.12 -13.61 -5.99
C ASP A 27 7.13 -14.70 -7.08
N GLY A 28 6.60 -14.41 -8.28
CA GLY A 28 6.45 -15.37 -9.38
C GLY A 28 5.38 -16.44 -9.16
N ARG A 29 4.76 -16.49 -7.97
CA ARG A 29 3.67 -17.40 -7.61
C ARG A 29 2.32 -16.70 -7.47
N GLY A 30 2.27 -15.41 -7.80
CA GLY A 30 1.07 -14.59 -7.76
C GLY A 30 0.85 -13.90 -6.41
N ASN A 31 1.78 -14.00 -5.46
CA ASN A 31 1.71 -13.22 -4.23
C ASN A 31 2.48 -11.92 -4.40
N TYR A 32 1.85 -10.84 -3.97
CA TYR A 32 2.42 -9.51 -3.99
C TYR A 32 2.79 -9.08 -2.58
N SER A 33 4.05 -8.76 -2.34
CA SER A 33 4.51 -8.28 -1.04
C SER A 33 4.92 -6.81 -1.15
N VAL A 34 4.17 -5.94 -0.48
CA VAL A 34 4.48 -4.51 -0.34
C VAL A 34 4.82 -4.19 1.10
N GLY A 35 5.97 -3.54 1.30
CA GLY A 35 6.38 -3.02 2.61
C GLY A 35 6.07 -1.54 2.71
N PHE A 36 5.26 -1.16 3.69
CA PHE A 36 5.03 0.25 4.02
C PHE A 36 6.06 0.68 5.08
N LYS A 37 6.84 1.71 4.77
CA LYS A 37 7.84 2.25 5.70
C LYS A 37 7.20 3.14 6.78
N GLU A 38 6.04 3.71 6.48
CA GLU A 38 5.33 4.64 7.35
C GLU A 38 3.86 4.20 7.52
N GLN A 39 3.39 4.17 8.77
CA GLN A 39 2.03 3.69 9.13
C GLN A 39 0.96 4.78 9.03
N ILE A 40 1.37 6.05 8.89
CA ILE A 40 0.52 7.26 8.74
C ILE A 40 -0.31 7.29 7.44
N VAL A 41 -0.21 6.27 6.60
CA VAL A 41 -1.03 6.14 5.38
C VAL A 41 -2.49 5.85 5.69
N PHE A 42 -2.77 5.31 6.89
CA PHE A 42 -4.14 5.05 7.33
C PHE A 42 -4.72 6.29 8.03
N PRO A 43 -5.88 6.80 7.59
CA PRO A 43 -6.58 7.92 8.26
C PRO A 43 -6.97 7.61 9.71
N GLU A 44 -6.98 6.34 10.11
CA GLU A 44 -7.38 5.88 11.44
C GLU A 44 -6.24 5.99 12.48
N ILE A 45 -5.02 6.29 12.05
CA ILE A 45 -3.84 6.47 12.90
C ILE A 45 -3.55 7.98 13.00
N ASP A 46 -3.93 8.59 14.11
CA ASP A 46 -3.50 9.95 14.49
C ASP A 46 -2.26 9.81 15.40
N TYR A 47 -1.21 10.58 15.13
CA TYR A 47 0.08 10.51 15.86
C TYR A 47 0.07 11.35 17.13
#